data_AF-A0A6N8TBZ5-F1
#
_entry.id   AF-A0A6N8TBZ5-F1
#
_cell.length_a   1.000
_cell.length_b   1.000
_cell.length_c   1.000
_cell.angle_alpha   90.00
_cell.angle_beta   90.00
_cell.angle_gamma   90.00
#
_symmetry.space_group_name_H-M   'P 1'
#
loop_
_entity.id
_entity.type
_entity.pdbx_description
1 polymer ?
#
loop_
_entity_poly.entity_id
_entity_poly.type
_entity_poly.pdbx_seq_one_letter_code
_entity_poly.pdbx_strand_id
1 'polypeptide(L)'
;MSTIVSRLAVLAVAALAVTGCQSAQEVRAADESRCLSYGFRPRTDAFAECLQRIDLDRRASLRQSSRDALYMPPPVIIVRDRRY
;
A
#
# COMPACT_ATOMS: atom_id res chain seq x y z
N MET A 1 14.75 17.83 -28.11
CA MET A 1 13.44 17.20 -27.78
C MET A 1 13.58 15.87 -27.05
N SER A 2 14.33 14.88 -27.56
CA SER A 2 14.46 13.55 -26.93
C SER A 2 15.02 13.57 -25.48
N THR A 3 15.99 14.44 -25.19
CA THR A 3 16.58 14.58 -23.85
C THR A 3 15.63 15.18 -22.81
N ILE A 4 14.72 16.06 -23.21
CA ILE A 4 13.73 16.68 -22.31
C ILE A 4 12.68 15.64 -21.92
N VAL A 5 12.18 14.88 -22.89
CA VAL A 5 11.21 13.80 -22.64
C VAL A 5 11.81 12.72 -21.72
N SER A 6 13.07 12.35 -21.94
CA SER A 6 13.77 11.37 -21.10
C SER A 6 13.93 11.85 -19.64
N ARG A 7 14.27 13.13 -19.43
CA ARG A 7 14.37 13.71 -18.08
C ARG A 7 13.01 13.77 -17.36
N LEU A 8 11.95 14.12 -18.08
CA LEU A 8 10.59 14.13 -17.54
C LEU A 8 10.12 12.73 -17.16
N ALA A 9 10.45 11.72 -17.97
CA ALA A 9 10.14 10.32 -17.65
C ALA A 9 10.85 9.84 -16.37
N VAL A 10 12.14 10.18 -16.21
CA VAL A 10 12.89 9.84 -14.98
C VAL A 10 12.29 10.53 -13.76
N LEU A 11 11.92 11.82 -13.87
CA LEU A 11 11.27 12.56 -12.78
C LEU A 11 9.90 11.98 -12.40
N ALA A 12 9.10 11.57 -13.39
CA ALA A 12 7.80 10.95 -13.14
C ALA A 12 7.93 9.60 -12.40
N VAL A 13 8.89 8.77 -12.80
CA VAL A 13 9.18 7.48 -12.12
C VAL A 13 9.68 7.74 -10.70
N ALA A 14 10.56 8.71 -10.50
CA ALA A 14 11.06 9.08 -9.18
C ALA A 14 9.94 9.59 -8.26
N ALA A 15 9.00 10.40 -8.78
CA ALA A 15 7.88 10.90 -8.01
C ALA A 15 6.93 9.76 -7.56
N LEU A 16 6.65 8.79 -8.44
CA LEU A 16 5.83 7.62 -8.12
C LEU A 16 6.47 6.70 -7.08
N ALA A 17 7.80 6.66 -6.99
CA ALA A 17 8.50 5.84 -6.00
C ALA A 17 8.30 6.34 -4.55
N VAL A 18 7.91 7.59 -4.35
CA VAL A 18 7.80 8.22 -3.01
C VAL A 18 6.36 8.22 -2.48
N THR A 19 5.35 7.88 -3.28
CA THR A 19 3.93 7.98 -2.88
C THR A 19 3.46 6.92 -1.87
N GLY A 20 4.36 6.10 -1.32
CA GLY A 20 4.02 5.03 -0.36
C GLY A 20 4.07 5.42 1.13
N CYS A 21 4.62 6.58 1.46
CA CYS A 21 4.75 7.00 2.86
C CYS A 21 3.48 7.74 3.32
N GLN A 22 2.58 7.03 3.98
CA GLN A 22 1.49 7.64 4.76
C GLN A 22 1.92 7.79 6.22
N SER A 23 1.67 8.95 6.82
CA SER A 23 1.94 9.15 8.24
C SER A 23 0.90 8.45 9.11
N ALA A 24 1.27 8.05 10.33
CA ALA A 24 0.33 7.43 11.26
C ALA A 24 -0.87 8.33 11.59
N GLN A 25 -0.69 9.66 11.56
CA GLN A 25 -1.75 10.63 11.82
C GLN A 25 -2.74 10.73 10.66
N GLU A 26 -2.26 10.76 9.41
CA GLU A 26 -3.13 10.78 8.22
C GLU A 26 -3.99 9.52 8.15
N VAL A 27 -3.40 8.36 8.45
CA VAL A 27 -4.13 7.09 8.51
C VAL A 27 -5.23 7.15 9.55
N ARG A 28 -4.91 7.66 10.74
CA ARG A 28 -5.89 7.80 11.83
C ARG A 28 -7.03 8.73 11.44
N ALA A 29 -6.72 9.88 10.84
CA ALA A 29 -7.73 10.82 10.37
C ALA A 29 -8.62 10.20 9.27
N ALA A 30 -8.04 9.42 8.37
CA ALA A 30 -8.79 8.69 7.35
C ALA A 30 -9.74 7.65 7.97
N ASP A 31 -9.25 6.86 8.93
CA ASP A 31 -10.07 5.86 9.64
C ASP A 31 -11.20 6.53 10.44
N GLU A 32 -10.92 7.63 11.13
CA GLU A 32 -11.92 8.42 11.85
C GLU A 32 -12.98 9.00 10.89
N SER A 33 -12.57 9.58 9.76
CA SER A 33 -13.50 10.09 8.73
C SER A 33 -14.40 9.00 8.15
N ARG A 34 -13.88 7.78 8.03
CA ARG A 34 -14.62 6.62 7.54
C ARG A 34 -15.66 6.14 8.56
N CYS A 35 -15.31 6.09 9.84
CA CYS A 35 -16.28 5.77 10.88
C CYS A 35 -17.36 6.86 11.02
N LEU A 36 -17.00 8.14 10.84
CA LEU A 36 -17.96 9.24 10.79
C LEU A 36 -18.93 9.11 9.62
N SER A 37 -18.46 8.72 8.43
CA SER A 37 -19.33 8.57 7.24
C SER A 37 -20.30 7.39 7.35
N TYR A 38 -19.98 6.39 8.16
CA TYR A 38 -20.92 5.32 8.54
C TYR A 38 -21.96 5.75 9.59
N GLY A 39 -21.82 6.95 10.17
CA GLY A 39 -22.75 7.48 11.16
C GLY A 39 -22.38 7.18 12.61
N PHE A 40 -21.19 6.63 12.88
CA PHE A 40 -20.73 6.44 14.25
C PHE A 40 -20.41 7.79 14.90
N ARG A 41 -20.83 7.95 16.16
CA ARG A 41 -20.55 9.17 16.93
C ARG A 41 -19.21 9.05 17.65
N PRO A 42 -18.32 10.07 17.60
CA PRO A 42 -17.06 10.05 18.33
C PRO A 42 -17.25 9.82 19.82
N ARG A 43 -16.22 9.27 20.48
CA ARG A 43 -16.20 8.98 21.92
C ARG A 43 -17.32 8.03 22.37
N THR A 44 -17.57 7.00 21.57
CA THR A 44 -18.49 5.90 21.91
C THR A 44 -17.79 4.57 21.69
N ASP A 45 -18.25 3.53 22.37
CA ASP A 45 -17.70 2.18 22.20
C ASP A 45 -17.91 1.69 20.76
N ALA A 46 -19.05 2.01 20.15
CA ALA A 46 -19.32 1.69 18.74
C ALA A 46 -18.32 2.34 17.78
N PHE A 47 -17.89 3.57 18.06
CA PHE A 47 -16.83 4.23 17.27
C PHE A 47 -15.47 3.57 17.47
N ALA A 48 -15.13 3.19 18.71
CA ALA A 48 -13.90 2.46 19.00
C ALA A 48 -13.88 1.07 18.32
N GLU A 49 -15.02 0.38 18.30
CA GLU A 49 -15.18 -0.89 17.61
C GLU A 49 -15.02 -0.73 16.09
N CYS A 50 -15.62 0.32 15.49
CA CYS A 50 -15.43 0.63 14.07
C CYS A 50 -13.94 0.77 13.72
N LEU A 51 -13.21 1.57 14.49
CA LEU A 51 -11.76 1.75 14.30
C LEU A 51 -10.99 0.45 14.48
N GLN A 52 -11.31 -0.32 15.52
CA GLN A 52 -10.69 -1.62 15.78
C GLN A 52 -10.90 -2.58 14.61
N ARG A 53 -12.11 -2.62 14.04
CA ARG A 53 -12.42 -3.50 12.92
C ARG A 53 -11.60 -3.16 11.67
N ILE A 54 -11.41 -1.87 11.39
CA ILE A 54 -10.55 -1.40 10.29
C ILE A 54 -9.10 -1.84 10.51
N ASP A 55 -8.57 -1.69 11.73
CA ASP A 55 -7.20 -2.13 12.05
C ASP A 55 -7.03 -3.65 11.91
N LEU A 56 -8.01 -4.42 12.39
CA LEU A 56 -7.98 -5.88 12.28
C LEU A 56 -8.03 -6.37 10.82
N ASP A 57 -8.86 -5.75 9.99
CA ASP A 57 -8.95 -6.03 8.55
C ASP A 57 -7.64 -5.72 7.82
N ARG A 58 -7.04 -4.56 8.10
CA ARG A 58 -5.73 -4.17 7.58
C ARG A 58 -4.64 -5.16 7.99
N ARG A 59 -4.64 -5.63 9.24
CA ARG A 59 -3.70 -6.68 9.67
C ARG A 59 -3.97 -8.01 8.98
N ALA A 60 -5.22 -8.34 8.70
CA ALA A 60 -5.58 -9.55 7.98
C ALA A 60 -5.05 -9.52 6.55
N SER A 61 -5.19 -8.39 5.84
CA SER A 61 -4.66 -8.23 4.49
C SER A 61 -3.12 -8.32 4.46
N LEU A 62 -2.42 -7.72 5.43
CA LEU A 62 -0.97 -7.83 5.55
C LEU A 62 -0.49 -9.26 5.84
N ARG A 63 -1.22 -10.01 6.67
CA ARG A 63 -0.92 -11.43 6.90
C ARG A 63 -1.18 -12.27 5.65
N GLN A 64 -2.21 -11.93 4.87
CA GLN A 64 -2.46 -12.64 3.62
C GLN A 64 -1.37 -12.37 2.59
N SER A 65 -0.98 -11.10 2.40
CA SER A 65 0.08 -10.74 1.46
C SER A 65 1.43 -11.36 1.82
N SER A 66 1.75 -11.47 3.12
CA SER A 66 2.98 -12.15 3.55
C SER A 66 2.94 -13.64 3.29
N ARG A 67 1.79 -14.30 3.47
CA ARG A 67 1.60 -15.71 3.09
C ARG A 67 1.72 -15.93 1.60
N ASP A 68 1.13 -15.05 0.79
CA ASP A 68 1.22 -15.13 -0.67
C ASP A 68 2.66 -14.96 -1.15
N ALA A 69 3.42 -14.05 -0.53
CA ALA A 69 4.86 -13.89 -0.80
C ALA A 69 5.67 -15.16 -0.46
N LEU A 70 5.29 -15.88 0.60
CA LEU A 70 5.93 -17.16 0.98
C LEU A 70 5.54 -18.32 0.05
N TYR A 71 4.36 -18.25 -0.59
CA TYR A 71 3.85 -19.27 -1.51
C TYR A 71 4.17 -18.98 -2.99
N MET A 72 4.89 -17.90 -3.27
CA MET A 72 5.33 -17.58 -4.62
C MET A 72 6.34 -18.65 -5.09
N PRO A 73 6.08 -19.35 -6.21
CA PRO A 73 7.04 -20.30 -6.74
C PRO A 73 8.37 -19.57 -7.07
N PRO A 74 9.53 -20.24 -6.89
CA PRO A 74 10.81 -19.62 -7.16
C PRO A 74 10.87 -19.08 -8.59
N PRO A 75 11.55 -17.94 -8.82
CA PRO A 75 11.62 -17.36 -10.15
C PRO A 75 12.29 -18.34 -11.13
N VAL A 76 11.68 -18.54 -12.29
CA VAL A 76 12.29 -19.33 -13.38
C VAL A 76 13.35 -18.46 -14.05
N ILE A 77 14.63 -18.82 -13.88
CA ILE A 77 15.75 -18.12 -14.52
C ILE A 77 16.05 -18.77 -15.87
N ILE A 78 15.72 -18.08 -16.96
CA ILE A 78 16.05 -18.50 -18.33
C ILE A 78 17.45 -17.99 -18.67
N VAL A 79 18.46 -18.86 -18.58
CA VAL A 79 19.82 -18.54 -19.03
C VAL A 79 19.90 -18.77 -20.54
N ARG A 80 20.09 -17.71 -21.33
CA ARG A 80 20.45 -17.85 -22.75
C ARG A 80 21.95 -18.14 -22.84
N ASP A 81 22.31 -19.39 -23.15
CA ASP A 81 23.67 -19.77 -23.50
C ASP A 81 24.06 -19.05 -24.80
N ARG A 82 24.93 -18.05 -24.72
CA ARG A 82 25.47 -17.35 -25.89
C ARG A 82 26.74 -18.08 -26.31
N ARG A 83 26.56 -19.23 -26.96
CA ARG A 83 27.66 -20.00 -27.53
C ARG A 83 28.22 -19.24 -28.74
N TYR A 84 29.50 -18.88 -28.68
CA TYR A 84 30.29 -18.35 -29.80
C TYR A 84 31.39 -19.37 -30.12
#